data_AF-A0A822XCP4-F1
#
_entry.id   AF-A0A822XCP4-F1
#
_cell.length_a   1.000
_cell.length_b   1.000
_cell.length_c   1.000
_cell.angle_alpha   90.00
_cell.angle_beta   90.00
_cell.angle_gamma   90.00
#
_symmetry.space_group_name_H-M   'P 1'
#
loop_
_entity.id
_entity.type
_entity.pdbx_description
1 polymer ?
#
loop_
_entity_poly.entity_id
_entity_poly.type
_entity_poly.pdbx_seq_one_letter_code
_entity_poly.pdbx_strand_id
1 'polypeptide(L)'
;MNVVCPCSGECVIVVARNGKPENVGQQFYGCHYYDAGDCKFFSWVTPVDNITMKADDGSGPSRINERSSMDTLDEVVAVVQSKKDSLDRMSKFCDKLLKRIKDLRIKDS
;
A
#
# COMPACT_ATOMS: atom_id res chain seq x y z
N MET A 1 -9.08 -15.88 10.69
CA MET A 1 -10.47 -15.68 10.21
C MET A 1 -10.41 -15.17 8.79
N ASN A 2 -11.32 -15.57 7.89
CA ASN A 2 -11.42 -14.97 6.56
C ASN A 2 -12.46 -13.83 6.61
N VAL A 3 -12.01 -12.58 6.48
CA VAL A 3 -12.89 -11.41 6.43
C VAL A 3 -13.34 -11.21 4.99
N VAL A 4 -14.64 -11.38 4.76
CA VAL A 4 -15.24 -11.38 3.42
C VAL A 4 -15.87 -10.03 3.11
N CYS A 5 -15.46 -9.45 1.99
CA CYS A 5 -16.05 -8.26 1.42
C CYS A 5 -17.39 -8.60 0.73
N PRO A 6 -18.44 -7.75 0.87
CA PRO A 6 -19.72 -7.93 0.19
C PRO A 6 -19.65 -7.98 -1.34
N CYS A 7 -18.58 -7.49 -1.96
CA CYS A 7 -18.47 -7.39 -3.42
C CYS A 7 -18.21 -8.72 -4.11
N SER A 8 -17.29 -9.54 -3.62
CA SER A 8 -16.87 -10.77 -4.32
C SER A 8 -15.83 -11.65 -3.60
N GLY A 9 -15.60 -11.51 -2.29
CA GLY A 9 -14.66 -12.41 -1.59
C GLY A 9 -13.66 -11.71 -0.66
N GLU A 10 -12.44 -12.24 -0.58
CA GLU A 10 -11.44 -11.87 0.43
C GLU A 10 -11.10 -10.37 0.41
N CYS A 11 -11.03 -9.78 1.60
CA CYS A 11 -10.58 -8.41 1.77
C CYS A 11 -9.06 -8.29 1.60
N VAL A 12 -8.62 -7.09 1.20
CA VAL A 12 -7.20 -6.74 1.24
C VAL A 12 -6.86 -6.06 2.56
N ILE A 13 -5.64 -6.27 3.06
CA ILE A 13 -5.15 -5.53 4.23
C ILE A 13 -4.48 -4.25 3.74
N VAL A 14 -4.92 -3.13 4.29
CA VAL A 14 -4.45 -1.78 3.97
C VAL A 14 -3.91 -1.12 5.23
N VAL A 15 -2.79 -0.42 5.12
CA VAL A 15 -2.25 0.41 6.21
C VAL A 15 -2.87 1.80 6.12
N ALA A 16 -3.45 2.28 7.21
CA ALA A 16 -3.95 3.63 7.32
C ALA A 16 -2.80 4.64 7.25
N ARG A 17 -2.78 5.46 6.20
CA ARG A 17 -1.74 6.48 5.96
C ARG A 17 -2.18 7.90 6.34
N ASN A 18 -3.48 8.09 6.58
CA ASN A 18 -4.11 9.39 6.80
C ASN A 18 -5.20 9.26 7.88
N GLY A 19 -5.59 10.38 8.49
CA GLY A 19 -6.64 10.43 9.52
C GLY A 19 -6.11 10.90 10.88
N LYS A 20 -6.76 10.47 11.96
CA LYS A 20 -6.30 10.77 13.33
C LYS A 20 -4.89 10.19 13.54
N PRO A 21 -3.98 10.90 14.26
CA PRO A 21 -2.61 10.43 14.47
C PRO A 21 -2.52 9.01 15.04
N GLU A 22 -3.43 8.65 15.95
CA GLU A 22 -3.51 7.32 16.57
C GLU A 22 -3.80 6.18 15.59
N ASN A 23 -4.44 6.49 14.46
CA ASN A 23 -4.83 5.50 13.46
C ASN A 23 -3.77 5.29 12.38
N VAL A 24 -2.81 6.22 12.24
CA VAL A 24 -1.76 6.14 11.22
C VAL A 24 -0.83 4.98 11.56
N GLY A 25 -0.61 4.10 10.58
CA GLY A 25 0.18 2.87 10.75
C GLY A 25 -0.64 1.65 11.18
N GLN A 26 -1.90 1.82 11.59
CA GLN A 26 -2.78 0.68 11.87
C GLN A 26 -3.26 0.01 10.57
N GLN A 27 -3.55 -1.29 10.64
CA GLN A 27 -4.01 -2.09 9.51
C GLN A 27 -5.52 -2.31 9.56
N PHE A 28 -6.17 -2.27 8.41
CA PHE A 28 -7.60 -2.56 8.26
C PHE A 28 -7.86 -3.41 7.02
N TYR A 29 -8.93 -4.19 7.05
CA TYR A 29 -9.50 -4.89 5.92
C TYR A 29 -10.31 -3.92 5.06
N GLY A 30 -9.96 -3.82 3.78
CA GLY A 30 -10.64 -3.00 2.78
C GLY A 30 -11.11 -3.82 1.58
N CYS A 31 -12.01 -3.24 0.80
CA CYS A 31 -12.44 -3.82 -0.47
C CYS A 31 -11.30 -3.73 -1.51
N HIS A 32 -11.12 -4.81 -2.28
CA HIS A 32 -10.09 -4.89 -3.32
C HIS A 32 -10.38 -4.03 -4.57
N TYR A 33 -11.63 -3.62 -4.79
CA TYR A 33 -12.03 -2.76 -5.91
C TYR A 33 -11.87 -1.25 -5.64
N TYR A 34 -10.80 -0.84 -4.94
CA TYR A 34 -10.59 0.54 -4.50
C TYR A 34 -10.63 1.57 -5.65
N ASP A 35 -10.12 1.23 -6.84
CA ASP A 35 -10.10 2.12 -8.02
C ASP A 35 -11.39 2.09 -8.85
N ALA A 36 -12.25 1.08 -8.68
CA ALA A 36 -13.40 0.83 -9.57
C ALA A 36 -14.77 1.14 -8.91
N GLY A 37 -14.77 1.70 -7.70
CA GLY A 37 -15.99 1.92 -6.91
C GLY A 37 -16.12 0.86 -5.82
N ASP A 38 -15.31 1.00 -4.77
CA ASP A 38 -15.37 0.14 -3.59
C ASP A 38 -16.70 0.26 -2.84
N CYS A 39 -17.15 -0.84 -2.23
CA CYS A 39 -18.33 -0.85 -1.36
C CYS A 39 -18.12 -0.15 0.00
N LYS A 40 -16.95 0.46 0.20
CA LYS A 40 -16.54 1.11 1.45
C LYS A 40 -16.50 0.17 2.65
N PHE A 41 -16.35 -1.14 2.42
CA PHE A 41 -16.10 -2.10 3.50
C PHE A 41 -14.84 -1.72 4.28
N PHE A 42 -14.94 -1.76 5.60
CA PHE A 42 -13.89 -1.38 6.52
C PHE A 42 -14.01 -2.19 7.81
N SER A 43 -12.92 -2.83 8.23
CA SER A 43 -12.81 -3.45 9.55
C SER A 43 -11.37 -3.39 10.03
N TRP A 44 -11.13 -2.97 11.28
CA TRP A 44 -9.78 -3.00 11.84
C TRP A 44 -9.25 -4.43 11.95
N VAL A 45 -7.95 -4.61 11.69
CA VAL A 45 -7.25 -5.86 11.97
C VAL A 45 -7.01 -5.94 13.46
N THR A 46 -7.38 -7.06 14.07
CA THR A 46 -7.16 -7.33 15.50
C THR A 46 -5.91 -8.18 15.71
N PRO A 47 -5.35 -8.23 16.93
CA PRO A 47 -4.22 -9.11 17.23
C PRO A 47 -4.49 -10.60 16.92
N VAL A 48 -5.74 -11.03 17.03
CA VAL A 48 -6.16 -12.42 16.74
C VAL A 48 -6.02 -12.75 15.25
N ASP A 49 -6.25 -11.76 14.39
CA ASP A 49 -6.14 -11.91 12.94
C ASP A 49 -4.67 -12.08 12.51
N ASN A 50 -3.77 -11.33 13.15
CA ASN A 50 -2.33 -11.37 12.91
C ASN A 50 -1.69 -12.72 13.29
N ILE A 51 -2.25 -13.43 14.28
CA ILE A 51 -1.79 -14.75 14.72
C ILE A 51 -2.14 -15.81 13.67
N THR A 52 -3.30 -15.69 13.02
CA THR A 52 -3.78 -16.69 12.05
C THR A 52 -3.09 -16.64 10.68
N MET A 53 -2.42 -15.54 10.32
CA MET A 53 -1.65 -15.46 9.05
C MET A 53 -0.27 -16.13 9.13
N LYS A 54 0.17 -16.57 10.32
CA LYS A 54 1.47 -17.23 10.54
C LYS A 54 1.36 -18.69 10.97
N ALA A 55 0.17 -19.29 10.95
CA ALA A 55 -0.05 -20.61 11.54
C ALA A 55 -0.41 -21.68 10.49
N ASP A 56 0.56 -22.05 9.67
CA ASP A 56 0.70 -23.40 9.11
C ASP A 56 2.06 -23.95 9.56
N ASP A 57 2.14 -24.38 10.83
CA ASP A 57 2.84 -25.56 11.34
C ASP A 57 2.88 -25.49 12.87
N GLY A 58 2.40 -26.55 13.52
CA GLY A 58 2.11 -26.56 14.94
C GLY A 58 3.34 -26.62 15.82
N SER A 59 3.48 -25.67 16.75
CA SER A 59 4.03 -25.83 18.11
C SER A 59 4.19 -24.45 18.77
N GLY A 60 3.39 -24.12 19.78
CA GLY A 60 3.72 -23.02 20.69
C GLY A 60 4.72 -23.47 21.76
N PRO A 61 5.15 -22.60 22.70
CA PRO A 61 5.28 -21.14 22.63
C PRO A 61 6.74 -20.71 22.83
N SER A 62 7.15 -19.55 22.30
CA SER A 62 8.29 -18.83 22.87
C SER A 62 8.15 -17.33 22.66
N ARG A 63 8.05 -16.64 23.79
CA ARG A 63 8.35 -15.22 23.91
C ARG A 63 9.83 -15.04 23.57
N ILE A 64 10.13 -14.58 22.37
CA ILE A 64 11.40 -13.90 22.10
C ILE A 64 11.06 -12.52 21.51
N ASN A 65 11.42 -11.51 22.30
CA ASN A 65 11.56 -10.15 21.83
C ASN A 65 12.80 -10.11 20.93
N GLU A 66 12.63 -10.44 19.66
CA GLU A 66 13.62 -10.18 18.64
C GLU A 66 13.10 -9.04 17.76
N ARG A 67 13.61 -7.85 18.05
CA ARG A 67 13.82 -6.83 17.03
C ARG A 67 14.74 -7.46 15.99
N SER A 68 14.15 -8.23 15.07
CA SER A 68 14.89 -8.97 14.06
C SER A 68 15.49 -7.96 13.09
N SER A 69 16.80 -7.85 13.20
CA SER A 69 17.71 -7.21 12.28
C SER A 69 17.35 -7.45 10.81
N MET A 70 17.46 -6.35 10.08
CA MET A 70 17.64 -6.24 8.63
C MET A 70 16.37 -6.45 7.81
N ASP A 71 15.69 -5.33 7.50
CA ASP A 71 14.95 -5.18 6.26
C ASP A 71 15.80 -5.79 5.14
N THR A 72 15.28 -6.79 4.43
CA THR A 72 16.05 -7.39 3.35
C THR A 72 16.39 -6.28 2.36
N LEU A 73 17.64 -6.25 1.89
CA LEU A 73 18.08 -5.25 0.90
C LEU A 73 17.15 -5.23 -0.32
N ASP A 74 16.57 -6.39 -0.66
CA ASP A 74 15.58 -6.55 -1.72
C ASP A 74 14.31 -5.74 -1.49
N GLU A 75 13.79 -5.66 -0.27
CA GLU A 75 12.58 -4.88 0.04
C GLU A 75 12.86 -3.37 -0.04
N VAL A 76 14.01 -2.93 0.48
CA VAL A 76 14.46 -1.53 0.36
C VAL A 76 14.67 -1.16 -1.10
N VAL A 77 15.29 -2.06 -1.90
CA VAL A 77 15.50 -1.86 -3.34
C VAL A 77 14.16 -1.78 -4.07
N ALA A 78 13.19 -2.64 -3.75
CA ALA A 78 11.86 -2.59 -4.36
C ALA A 78 11.15 -1.26 -4.08
N VAL A 79 11.23 -0.75 -2.84
CA VAL A 79 10.67 0.56 -2.47
C VAL A 79 11.38 1.71 -3.19
N VAL A 80 12.72 1.67 -3.25
CA VAL A 80 13.51 2.69 -3.96
C VAL A 80 13.20 2.69 -5.45
N GLN A 81 13.06 1.52 -6.07
CA GLN A 81 12.72 1.39 -7.48
C GLN A 81 11.32 1.91 -7.77
N SER A 82 10.34 1.58 -6.94
CA SER A 82 8.97 2.10 -7.07
C SER A 82 8.91 3.64 -7.01
N LYS A 83 9.69 4.24 -6.09
CA LYS A 83 9.83 5.70 -6.01
C LYS A 83 10.53 6.29 -7.23
N LYS A 84 11.57 5.63 -7.74
CA LYS A 84 12.27 6.02 -8.97
C LYS A 84 11.33 6.01 -10.18
N ASP A 85 10.51 4.97 -10.34
CA ASP A 85 9.56 4.86 -11.44
C ASP A 85 8.48 5.94 -11.38
N SER A 86 8.04 6.29 -10.17
CA SER A 86 7.09 7.38 -9.94
C SER A 86 7.67 8.74 -10.33
N LEU A 87 8.94 8.99 -9.98
CA LEU A 87 9.66 10.20 -10.38
C LEU A 87 9.87 10.28 -11.90
N ASP A 88 10.21 9.16 -12.55
CA ASP A 88 10.36 9.09 -14.01
C ASP A 88 9.04 9.42 -14.74
N ARG A 89 7.91 8.88 -14.27
CA ARG A 89 6.58 9.21 -14.82
C ARG A 89 6.27 10.71 -14.70
N MET A 90 6.59 11.30 -13.55
CA MET A 90 6.36 12.73 -13.31
C MET A 90 7.27 13.60 -14.18
N SER A 91 8.54 13.22 -14.35
CA SER A 91 9.47 13.90 -15.26
C SER A 91 8.95 13.89 -16.70
N LYS A 92 8.51 12.72 -17.20
CA LYS A 92 7.95 12.60 -18.55
C LYS A 92 6.71 13.46 -18.76
N PHE A 93 5.87 13.59 -17.74
CA PHE A 93 4.71 14.48 -17.78
C PHE A 93 5.14 15.96 -17.87
N CYS A 94 6.10 16.38 -17.04
CA CYS A 94 6.67 17.73 -17.11
C CYS A 94 7.27 18.04 -18.49
N ASP A 95 8.06 17.11 -19.06
CA ASP A 95 8.65 17.28 -20.39
C ASP A 95 7.57 17.45 -21.47
N LYS A 96 6.48 16.68 -21.38
CA LYS A 96 5.34 16.79 -22.31
C LYS A 96 4.63 18.14 -22.19
N LEU A 97 4.45 18.65 -20.98
CA LEU A 97 3.89 19.99 -20.75
C LEU A 97 4.79 21.09 -21.28
N LEU A 98 6.10 21.01 -21.00
CA LEU A 98 7.08 21.98 -21.49
C LEU A 98 7.11 22.03 -23.03
N LYS A 99 7.04 20.86 -23.68
CA LYS A 99 6.91 20.78 -25.14
C LYS A 99 5.65 21.50 -25.61
N ARG A 100 4.51 21.25 -24.97
CA ARG A 100 3.24 21.90 -25.35
C ARG A 100 3.28 23.42 -25.18
N ILE A 101 3.89 23.92 -24.10
CA ILE A 101 4.07 25.35 -23.87
C ILE A 101 4.94 25.99 -24.96
N LYS A 102 6.05 25.34 -25.33
CA LYS A 102 6.91 25.80 -26.43
C LYS A 102 6.16 25.83 -27.77
N ASP A 103 5.40 24.78 -28.07
CA ASP A 103 4.62 24.70 -29.32
C ASP A 103 3.53 25.78 -29.40
N LEU A 104 2.92 26.15 -28.25
CA LEU A 104 1.96 27.25 -28.19
C LEU A 104 2.65 28.60 -28.39
N ARG A 105 3.78 28.84 -27.72
CA ARG A 105 4.54 30.08 -27.85
C ARG A 105 5.03 30.36 -29.27
N ILE A 106 5.35 29.31 -30.04
CA ILE A 106 5.77 29.43 -31.45
C ILE A 106 4.59 29.80 -32.36
N LYS A 107 3.35 29.44 -32.02
CA LYS A 107 2.17 29.74 -32.85
C LYS A 107 1.68 31.19 -32.73
N ASP A 108 2.07 31.87 -31.66
CA ASP A 108 1.69 33.27 -31.39
C ASP A 108 2.75 34.28 -31.89
N SER A 109 3.84 33.83 -32.55
CA SER A 109 4.89 34.66 -33.18
C SER A 109 4.81 34.57 -34.69
#